data_AF-A0A5Q4SBD4-F1
#
_entry.id   AF-A0A5Q4SBD4-F1
#
_cell.length_a   1.000
_cell.length_b   1.000
_cell.length_c   1.000
_cell.angle_alpha   90.00
_cell.angle_beta   90.00
_cell.angle_gamma   90.00
#
_symmetry.space_group_name_H-M   'P 1'
#
loop_
_entity.id
_entity.type
_entity.pdbx_description
1 polymer ?
#
loop_
_entity_poly.entity_id
_entity_poly.type
_entity_poly.pdbx_seq_one_letter_code
_entity_poly.pdbx_strand_id
1 'polypeptide(L)' 'MLPELGRLVETGEPQEPYRLLDPNGLPVASAASFFAELQAASRPATTIRSYGMDLLRWFRFLLCTLQPDDRVDLVPA' A
#
# COMPACT_ATOMS: atom_id res chain seq x y z
N MET A 1 4.69 5.02 16.91
CA MET A 1 3.40 4.40 16.57
C MET A 1 2.93 5.07 15.29
N LEU A 2 2.69 4.34 14.20
CA LEU A 2 2.15 4.91 12.95
C LEU A 2 0.62 5.00 13.09
N PRO A 3 -0.04 6.02 12.52
CA PRO A 3 -1.50 6.05 12.51
C PRO A 3 -2.06 4.82 11.78
N GLU A 4 -3.22 4.35 12.21
CA GLU A 4 -3.91 3.17 11.66
C GLU A 4 -4.54 3.45 10.28
N LEU A 5 -3.77 4.04 9.37
CA LEU A 5 -4.18 4.36 8.01
C LEU A 5 -3.92 3.15 7.13
N GLY A 6 -4.99 2.64 6.52
CA GLY A 6 -4.97 1.46 5.68
C GLY A 6 -4.64 0.16 6.42
N ARG A 7 -4.86 -0.96 5.73
CA ARG A 7 -4.61 -2.30 6.26
C ARG A 7 -4.28 -3.30 5.15
N LEU A 8 -3.46 -4.29 5.48
CA LEU A 8 -3.28 -5.49 4.67
C LEU A 8 -4.29 -6.55 5.14
N VAL A 9 -5.06 -7.12 4.22
CA VAL A 9 -6.11 -8.11 4.51
C VAL A 9 -5.80 -9.39 3.76
N GLU A 10 -5.82 -10.52 4.47
CA GLU A 10 -5.85 -11.86 3.86
C GLU A 10 -7.25 -12.13 3.33
N THR A 11 -7.37 -12.53 2.06
CA THR A 11 -8.67 -12.67 1.39
C THR A 11 -9.25 -14.08 1.49
N GLY A 12 -8.40 -15.09 1.68
CA GLY A 12 -8.74 -16.50 1.53
C GLY A 12 -8.77 -17.00 0.07
N GLU A 13 -8.60 -16.09 -0.91
CA GLU A 13 -8.67 -16.41 -2.35
C GLU A 13 -7.27 -16.76 -2.89
N PRO A 14 -7.05 -17.95 -3.47
CA PRO A 14 -5.74 -18.37 -3.98
C PRO A 14 -5.17 -17.44 -5.05
N GLN A 15 -6.03 -16.83 -5.88
CA GLN A 15 -5.64 -15.96 -6.98
C GLN A 15 -5.30 -14.54 -6.51
N GLU A 16 -5.76 -14.14 -5.33
CA GLU A 16 -5.55 -12.82 -4.77
C GLU A 16 -5.38 -12.90 -3.25
N PRO A 17 -4.31 -13.54 -2.73
CA PRO A 17 -4.23 -13.94 -1.32
C PRO A 17 -4.23 -12.77 -0.34
N TYR A 18 -3.79 -11.59 -0.77
CA TYR A 18 -3.76 -10.38 0.04
C TYR A 18 -4.23 -9.14 -0.73
N ARG A 19 -4.91 -8.22 -0.02
CA ARG A 19 -5.24 -6.87 -0.50
C ARG A 19 -4.67 -5.81 0.45
N LEU A 20 -4.03 -4.80 -0.11
CA LEU A 20 -3.68 -3.58 0.61
C LEU A 20 -4.82 -2.58 0.43
N LEU A 21 -5.49 -2.21 1.51
CA LEU A 21 -6.61 -1.27 1.52
C LEU A 21 -6.16 0.09 2.07
N ASP A 22 -6.67 1.15 1.45
CA ASP A 22 -6.52 2.53 1.89
C ASP A 22 -7.39 2.82 3.14
N PRO A 23 -7.37 4.05 3.71
CA PRO A 23 -8.21 4.41 4.85
C PRO A 23 -9.72 4.31 4.59
N ASN A 24 -10.16 4.39 3.34
CA ASN A 24 -11.56 4.24 2.94
C ASN A 24 -11.94 2.77 2.71
N GLY A 25 -11.00 1.84 2.86
CA GLY A 25 -11.22 0.42 2.59
C GLY A 25 -11.13 0.04 1.11
N LEU A 26 -10.67 0.94 0.25
CA LEU A 26 -10.50 0.68 -1.18
C LEU A 26 -9.11 0.08 -1.46
N PRO A 27 -8.97 -0.86 -2.42
CA PRO A 27 -7.67 -1.38 -2.81
C PRO A 27 -6.74 -0.28 -3.33
N VAL A 28 -5.51 -0.28 -2.84
CA VAL A 28 -4.43 0.56 -3.40
C VAL A 28 -4.00 -0.05 -4.73
N ALA A 29 -4.37 0.61 -5.83
CA ALA A 29 -4.23 0.07 -7.19
C ALA A 29 -2.79 -0.37 -7.54
N SER A 30 -1.77 0.41 -7.16
CA SER A 30 -0.37 0.06 -7.42
C SER A 30 0.06 -1.21 -6.67
N ALA A 31 -0.38 -1.38 -5.43
CA ALA A 31 -0.11 -2.58 -4.66
C ALA A 31 -0.86 -3.80 -5.24
N ALA A 32 -2.10 -3.61 -5.69
CA ALA A 32 -2.87 -4.67 -6.35
C ALA A 32 -2.18 -5.19 -7.63
N SER A 33 -1.71 -4.28 -8.50
CA SER A 33 -0.95 -4.65 -9.70
C SER A 33 0.34 -5.39 -9.36
N PHE A 34 1.08 -4.91 -8.38
CA PHE A 34 2.33 -5.55 -7.95
C PHE A 34 2.08 -6.96 -7.36
N PHE A 35 1.02 -7.14 -6.56
CA PHE A 35 0.66 -8.47 -6.04
C PHE A 35 0.26 -9.43 -7.17
N ALA A 36 -0.47 -8.94 -8.19
CA ALA A 36 -0.79 -9.73 -9.37
C ALA A 36 0.46 -10.18 -10.14
N GLU A 37 1.50 -9.34 -10.25
CA GLU A 37 2.78 -9.72 -10.85
C GLU A 37 3.51 -10.80 -10.02
N LEU A 38 3.53 -10.67 -8.69
CA LEU A 38 4.10 -11.71 -7.81
C LEU A 38 3.37 -13.04 -7.95
N GLN A 39 2.05 -13.01 -8.06
CA GLN A 39 1.21 -14.19 -8.32
C GLN A 39 1.52 -14.81 -9.68
N ALA A 40 1.59 -14.00 -10.74
CA ALA A 40 1.96 -14.45 -12.07
C ALA A 40 3.36 -15.09 -12.11
N ALA A 41 4.29 -14.59 -11.29
CA ALA A 41 5.62 -15.15 -11.09
C ALA A 41 5.67 -16.36 -10.13
N SER A 42 4.51 -16.90 -9.75
CA SER A 42 4.35 -18.04 -8.82
C SER A 42 5.09 -17.84 -7.49
N ARG A 43 5.13 -16.59 -6.99
CA ARG A 43 5.68 -16.32 -5.64
C ARG A 43 4.68 -16.83 -4.59
N PRO A 44 5.15 -17.40 -3.47
CA PRO A 44 4.25 -17.90 -2.45
C PRO A 44 3.50 -16.74 -1.77
N ALA A 45 2.30 -17.02 -1.25
CA ALA A 45 1.48 -16.05 -0.52
C ALA A 45 2.24 -15.40 0.66
N THR A 46 3.17 -16.12 1.29
CA THR A 46 4.04 -15.59 2.34
C THR A 46 4.98 -14.48 1.85
N THR A 47 5.46 -14.55 0.61
CA THR A 47 6.23 -13.47 -0.01
C THR A 47 5.34 -12.25 -0.23
N ILE A 48 4.14 -12.44 -0.77
CA ILE A 48 3.18 -11.35 -0.99
C ILE A 48 2.82 -10.67 0.33
N ARG A 49 2.60 -11.44 1.40
CA ARG A 49 2.37 -10.92 2.75
C ARG A 49 3.50 -10.02 3.22
N SER A 50 4.75 -10.48 3.12
CA SER A 50 5.92 -9.71 3.57
C SER A 50 6.04 -8.39 2.81
N TYR A 51 5.97 -8.44 1.48
CA TYR A 51 5.96 -7.22 0.65
C TYR A 51 4.77 -6.31 0.98
N GLY A 52 3.59 -6.88 1.21
CA GLY A 52 2.40 -6.12 1.57
C GLY A 52 2.53 -5.39 2.91
N MET A 53 3.22 -5.98 3.89
CA MET A 53 3.52 -5.32 5.17
C MET A 53 4.51 -4.17 4.99
N ASP A 54 5.54 -4.35 4.16
CA ASP A 54 6.51 -3.29 3.84
C ASP A 54 5.85 -2.13 3.08
N LEU A 55 5.02 -2.45 2.08
CA LEU A 55 4.23 -1.47 1.34
C LEU A 55 3.24 -0.74 2.24
N LEU A 56 2.58 -1.43 3.19
CA LEU A 56 1.69 -0.79 4.16
C LEU A 56 2.44 0.21 5.03
N ARG A 57 3.65 -0.14 5.50
CA ARG A 57 4.50 0.76 6.28
C ARG A 57 4.91 1.98 5.45
N TRP A 58 5.31 1.78 4.20
CA TRP A 58 5.67 2.86 3.28
C TRP A 58 4.48 3.76 2.95
N PHE A 59 3.32 3.18 2.66
CA PHE A 59 2.09 3.90 2.38
C PHE A 59 1.67 4.80 3.55
N ARG A 60 1.72 4.28 4.78
CA ARG A 60 1.47 5.06 6.00
C ARG A 60 2.45 6.22 6.17
N PHE A 61 3.73 5.99 5.85
CA PHE A 61 4.72 7.05 5.86
C PHE A 61 4.34 8.17 4.88
N LEU A 62 4.06 7.85 3.62
CA LEU A 62 3.65 8.82 2.61
C LEU A 62 2.41 9.62 3.00
N LEU A 63 1.38 8.98 3.57
CA LEU A 63 0.18 9.69 4.02
C LEU A 63 0.44 10.67 5.17
N CYS A 64 1.40 10.38 6.04
CA CYS A 64 1.78 11.28 7.12
C CYS A 64 2.67 12.43 6.64
N THR A 65 3.49 12.20 5.61
CA THR A 65 4.48 13.17 5.13
C THR A 65 4.00 14.04 4.00
N LEU A 66 3.09 13.56 3.14
CA LEU A 66 2.51 14.33 2.04
C LEU A 66 1.23 15.01 2.53
N GLN A 67 1.41 16.09 3.28
CA GLN A 67 0.30 16.98 3.64
C GLN A 67 0.14 18.03 2.54
N PRO A 68 -1.09 18.41 2.14
CA PRO A 68 -1.31 19.38 1.07
C PRO A 68 -0.77 20.80 1.35
N ASP A 69 -0.26 21.06 2.56
CA ASP A 69 0.31 22.34 2.98
C ASP A 69 1.79 22.52 2.54
N ASP A 70 2.41 21.53 1.88
CA ASP A 70 3.74 21.66 1.27
C ASP A 70 3.73 22.50 -0.03
N ARG A 71 2.86 23.50 -0.12
CA ARG A 71 2.97 24.52 -1.16
C ARG A 71 4.24 25.30 -0.89
N VAL A 72 5.29 25.00 -1.65
CA VAL A 72 6.41 25.91 -1.80
C VAL A 72 5.81 27.18 -2.41
N ASP A 73 5.55 28.18 -1.57
CA ASP A 73 5.31 29.54 -2.01
C ASP A 73 6.55 29.94 -2.81
N LEU A 74 6.46 29.85 -4.14
CA LEU A 74 7.42 30.45 -5.03
C LEU A 74 7.34 31.95 -4.76
N VAL A 75 8.25 32.44 -3.92
CA VAL A 75 8.49 33.86 -3.71
C VAL A 75 8.76 34.45 -5.11
N PRO A 76 7.89 35.34 -5.63
CA PRO A 76 8.15 35.96 -6.92
C PRO A 76 9.40 36.84 -6.79
N ALA A 77 10.24 36.74 -7.82
CA ALA A 77 11.52 37.46 -7.95
C ALA A 77 11.36 38.98 -7.97
#